data_AF-A0A7S2GUI6-F1
#
_entry.id   AF-A0A7S2GUI6-F1
#
_cell.length_a   1.000
_cell.length_b   1.000
_cell.length_c   1.000
_cell.angle_alpha   90.00
_cell.angle_beta   90.00
_cell.angle_gamma   90.00
#
_symmetry.space_group_name_H-M   'P 1'
#
loop_
_entity.id
_entity.type
_entity.pdbx_description
1 polymer ?
#
loop_
_entity_poly.entity_id
_entity_poly.type
_entity_poly.pdbx_seq_one_letter_code
_entity_poly.pdbx_strand_id
1 'polypeptide(L)'
;AAGQSFGRCHAERNVPVDKNLAWMFDGEEVGRAVRFWTSGYDLYNPRVNVVLHNYSHAEQKFWSYSKVGMPEKKAASEARLRNLLQGRASREEYGKYGLGDQRSLEEYVAWAKTDLGGRWRKFLERKGLTAHYSDYVPGGLTQPMSVTGFCDHLQRAPVRDAQALLRSAGVSQ
;
A
#
# COMPACT_ATOMS: atom_id res chain seq x y z
N ALA A 1 -3.32 0.89 7.88
CA ALA A 1 -4.09 1.93 7.20
C ALA A 1 -4.83 2.72 8.27
N ALA A 2 -4.92 4.03 8.14
CA ALA A 2 -5.67 4.91 9.02
C ALA A 2 -7.19 4.89 8.71
N GLY A 3 -7.58 4.32 7.56
CA GLY A 3 -8.97 3.98 7.26
C GLY A 3 -9.43 2.71 7.98
N GLN A 4 -9.49 1.59 7.26
CA GLN A 4 -9.91 0.29 7.80
C GLN A 4 -8.76 -0.72 7.74
N SER A 5 -8.50 -1.41 8.85
CA SER A 5 -7.50 -2.48 8.93
C SER A 5 -8.02 -3.57 9.85
N PHE A 6 -8.18 -4.78 9.32
CA PHE A 6 -8.57 -5.96 10.08
C PHE A 6 -7.64 -7.12 9.71
N GLY A 7 -7.13 -7.82 10.71
CA GLY A 7 -6.21 -8.92 10.50
C GLY A 7 -5.63 -9.42 11.81
N ARG A 8 -4.89 -10.52 11.73
CA ARG A 8 -4.21 -11.09 12.89
C ARG A 8 -3.03 -10.20 13.30
N CYS A 9 -2.78 -10.07 14.60
CA CYS A 9 -1.75 -9.20 15.17
C CYS A 9 -0.32 -9.47 14.63
N HIS A 10 -0.03 -10.70 14.18
CA HIS A 10 1.28 -11.01 13.59
C HIS A 10 1.58 -10.19 12.33
N ALA A 11 0.55 -9.75 11.59
CA ALA A 11 0.71 -8.88 10.43
C ALA A 11 1.38 -7.55 10.79
N GLU A 12 0.98 -6.94 11.91
CA GLU A 12 1.56 -5.71 12.44
C GLU A 12 3.02 -5.88 12.88
N ARG A 13 3.37 -7.08 13.38
CA ARG A 13 4.74 -7.42 13.79
C ARG A 13 5.65 -7.67 12.58
N ASN A 14 5.14 -8.35 11.57
CA ASN A 14 5.90 -8.75 10.38
C ASN A 14 6.04 -7.58 9.38
N VAL A 15 5.04 -6.69 9.32
CA VAL A 15 4.99 -5.52 8.44
C VAL A 15 4.64 -4.26 9.24
N PRO A 16 5.52 -3.80 10.14
CA PRO A 16 5.26 -2.63 10.97
C PRO A 16 5.20 -1.36 10.13
N VAL A 17 4.50 -0.33 10.63
CA VAL A 17 4.54 1.03 10.09
C VAL A 17 5.99 1.51 10.02
N ASP A 18 6.40 2.06 8.89
CA ASP A 18 7.78 2.52 8.70
C ASP A 18 8.01 3.83 9.44
N LYS A 19 8.74 3.75 10.57
CA LYS A 19 9.07 4.91 11.40
C LYS A 19 9.99 5.92 10.72
N ASN A 20 10.59 5.56 9.58
CA ASN A 20 11.51 6.42 8.83
C ASN A 20 10.79 7.24 7.75
N LEU A 21 9.45 7.27 7.75
CA LEU A 21 8.62 8.12 6.89
C LEU A 21 8.18 9.38 7.64
N ALA A 22 9.16 10.16 8.13
CA ALA A 22 8.89 11.40 8.84
C ALA A 22 8.24 12.43 7.91
N TRP A 23 7.21 13.14 8.42
CA TRP A 23 6.48 14.16 7.66
C TRP A 23 5.75 13.66 6.40
N MET A 24 5.51 12.34 6.32
CA MET A 24 4.60 11.76 5.34
C MET A 24 3.20 11.65 5.95
N PHE A 25 2.23 12.22 5.25
CA PHE A 25 0.80 12.10 5.57
C PHE A 25 0.05 11.30 4.50
N ASP A 26 0.54 11.34 3.26
CA ASP A 26 -0.04 10.62 2.13
C ASP A 26 0.95 9.58 1.60
N GLY A 27 0.40 8.44 1.16
CA GLY A 27 1.14 7.40 0.44
C GLY A 27 1.81 6.34 1.32
N GLU A 28 1.97 6.57 2.63
CA GLU A 28 2.46 5.56 3.57
C GLU A 28 1.53 4.35 3.66
N GLU A 29 0.22 4.54 3.43
CA GLU A 29 -0.75 3.46 3.35
C GLU A 29 -0.48 2.53 2.15
N VAL A 30 -0.21 3.10 0.98
CA VAL A 30 0.15 2.34 -0.23
C VAL A 30 1.49 1.65 -0.03
N GLY A 31 2.48 2.34 0.55
CA GLY A 31 3.76 1.75 0.92
C GLY A 31 3.60 0.55 1.87
N ARG A 32 2.65 0.62 2.79
CA ARG A 32 2.34 -0.50 3.69
C ARG A 32 1.59 -1.63 2.99
N ALA A 33 0.65 -1.32 2.10
CA ALA A 33 -0.09 -2.30 1.31
C ALA A 33 0.84 -3.16 0.44
N VAL A 34 1.79 -2.55 -0.28
CA VAL A 34 2.76 -3.31 -1.09
C VAL A 34 3.67 -4.19 -0.24
N ARG A 35 4.02 -3.75 0.98
CA ARG A 35 4.81 -4.56 1.91
C ARG A 35 4.02 -5.73 2.50
N PHE A 36 2.74 -5.54 2.78
CA PHE A 36 1.85 -6.65 3.14
C PHE A 36 1.76 -7.67 2.01
N TRP A 37 1.47 -7.21 0.80
CA TRP A 37 1.39 -8.07 -0.38
C TRP A 37 2.65 -8.89 -0.60
N THR A 38 3.80 -8.22 -0.66
CA THR A 38 5.09 -8.86 -0.92
C THR A 38 5.53 -9.77 0.24
N SER A 39 5.02 -9.55 1.46
CA SER A 39 5.21 -10.44 2.60
C SER A 39 4.20 -11.60 2.68
N GLY A 40 3.33 -11.75 1.67
CA GLY A 40 2.42 -12.88 1.52
C GLY A 40 1.03 -12.68 2.14
N TYR A 41 0.71 -11.49 2.64
CA TYR A 41 -0.62 -11.19 3.14
C TYR A 41 -1.58 -10.93 1.99
N ASP A 42 -2.79 -11.45 2.11
CA ASP A 42 -3.88 -11.08 1.21
C ASP A 42 -4.48 -9.75 1.62
N LEU A 43 -4.79 -8.93 0.62
CA LEU A 43 -5.45 -7.65 0.79
C LEU A 43 -6.91 -7.81 0.37
N TYR A 44 -7.81 -7.36 1.23
CA TYR A 44 -9.25 -7.43 0.99
C TYR A 44 -9.84 -6.03 1.01
N ASN A 45 -10.67 -5.73 0.02
CA ASN A 45 -11.52 -4.56 0.01
C ASN A 45 -12.97 -5.00 0.20
N PRO A 46 -13.73 -4.44 1.15
CA PRO A 46 -15.12 -4.80 1.31
C PRO A 46 -15.93 -4.30 0.11
N ARG A 47 -16.84 -5.14 -0.41
CA ARG A 47 -17.74 -4.78 -1.52
C ARG A 47 -18.65 -3.58 -1.19
N VAL A 48 -18.88 -3.34 0.10
CA VAL A 48 -19.71 -2.27 0.63
C VAL A 48 -18.89 -1.48 1.65
N ASN A 49 -18.96 -0.15 1.59
CA ASN A 49 -18.31 0.71 2.57
C ASN A 49 -18.99 0.54 3.94
N VAL A 50 -18.24 0.05 4.93
CA VAL A 50 -18.73 -0.19 6.30
C VAL A 50 -18.30 0.89 7.30
N VAL A 51 -17.30 1.70 6.94
CA VAL A 51 -16.79 2.81 7.75
C VAL A 51 -16.63 4.02 6.83
N LEU A 52 -17.06 5.19 7.29
CA LEU A 52 -16.96 6.46 6.58
C LEU A 52 -16.19 7.46 7.44
N HIS A 53 -15.45 8.35 6.79
CA HIS A 53 -14.79 9.47 7.43
C HIS A 53 -15.40 10.78 6.92
N ASN A 54 -15.82 11.66 7.83
CA ASN A 54 -16.35 12.97 7.45
C ASN A 54 -15.20 13.96 7.24
N TYR A 55 -14.93 14.28 5.99
CA TYR A 55 -13.89 15.24 5.62
C TYR A 55 -14.36 16.70 5.55
N SER A 56 -15.66 17.00 5.72
CA SER A 56 -16.21 18.35 5.54
C SER A 56 -15.56 19.41 6.44
N HIS A 57 -15.08 19.00 7.63
CA HIS A 57 -14.40 19.88 8.60
C HIS A 57 -13.18 19.19 9.24
N ALA A 58 -12.46 18.36 8.48
CA ALA A 58 -11.35 17.60 9.03
C ALA A 58 -10.13 18.50 9.37
N GLU A 59 -9.79 18.58 10.65
CA GLU A 59 -8.56 19.27 11.11
C GLU A 59 -7.38 18.29 11.17
N GLN A 60 -6.43 18.46 10.25
CA GLN A 60 -5.22 17.65 10.20
C GLN A 60 -4.17 18.16 11.19
N LYS A 61 -4.34 17.80 12.47
CA LYS A 61 -3.40 18.13 13.59
C LYS A 61 -1.96 17.72 13.31
N PHE A 62 -1.73 16.78 12.40
CA PHE A 62 -0.39 16.44 11.92
C PHE A 62 0.44 17.67 11.52
N TRP A 63 -0.20 18.66 10.88
CA TRP A 63 0.49 19.86 10.38
C TRP A 63 0.73 20.95 11.44
N SER A 64 0.20 20.78 12.66
CA SER A 64 0.41 21.72 13.76
C SER A 64 1.68 21.44 14.59
N TYR A 65 2.37 20.32 14.35
CA TYR A 65 3.63 20.00 15.04
C TYR A 65 4.81 20.85 14.56
N SER A 66 5.86 20.93 15.40
CA SER A 66 7.09 21.71 15.13
C SER A 66 7.75 21.29 13.81
N LYS A 67 7.94 22.24 12.89
CA LYS A 67 8.43 22.00 11.52
C LYS A 67 9.97 22.05 11.39
N VAL A 68 10.70 21.95 12.50
CA VAL A 68 12.17 22.04 12.50
C VAL A 68 12.78 20.85 11.74
N GLY A 69 13.54 21.18 10.69
CA GLY A 69 14.13 20.19 9.76
C GLY A 69 13.09 19.40 8.96
N MET A 70 11.85 19.91 8.86
CA MET A 70 10.76 19.26 8.14
C MET A 70 11.06 19.09 6.65
N PRO A 71 11.58 20.10 5.91
CA PRO A 71 11.85 19.95 4.48
C PRO A 71 12.81 18.79 4.18
N GLU A 72 13.92 18.68 4.91
CA GLU A 72 14.93 17.64 4.68
C GLU A 72 14.39 16.25 5.04
N LYS A 73 13.72 16.14 6.20
CA LYS A 73 13.11 14.87 6.65
C LYS A 73 12.00 14.40 5.72
N LYS A 74 11.18 15.32 5.20
CA LYS A 74 10.13 15.01 4.23
C LYS A 74 10.75 14.56 2.91
N ALA A 75 11.74 15.27 2.38
CA ALA A 75 12.42 14.88 1.15
C ALA A 75 13.06 13.48 1.25
N ALA A 76 13.72 13.17 2.37
CA ALA A 76 14.27 11.85 2.63
C ALA A 76 13.18 10.76 2.68
N SER A 77 12.04 11.07 3.31
CA SER A 77 10.91 10.14 3.43
C SER A 77 10.20 9.90 2.08
N GLU A 78 10.04 10.94 1.26
CA GLU A 78 9.53 10.83 -0.10
C GLU A 78 10.45 10.00 -0.98
N ALA A 79 11.77 10.21 -0.90
CA ALA A 79 12.75 9.40 -1.61
C ALA A 79 12.70 7.93 -1.19
N ARG A 80 12.62 7.69 0.12
CA ARG A 80 12.47 6.34 0.71
C ARG A 80 11.21 5.64 0.20
N LEU A 81 10.06 6.31 0.26
CA LEU A 81 8.79 5.77 -0.22
C LEU A 81 8.84 5.53 -1.74
N ARG A 82 9.43 6.45 -2.51
CA ARG A 82 9.62 6.27 -3.95
C ARG A 82 10.47 5.04 -4.27
N ASN A 83 11.56 4.83 -3.57
CA ASN A 83 12.40 3.64 -3.76
C ASN A 83 11.62 2.36 -3.48
N LEU A 84 10.84 2.31 -2.39
CA LEU A 84 9.94 1.21 -2.07
C LEU A 84 8.94 0.94 -3.21
N LEU A 85 8.24 1.98 -3.67
CA LEU A 85 7.22 1.87 -4.71
C LEU A 85 7.81 1.59 -6.10
N GLN A 86 9.11 1.78 -6.32
CA GLN A 86 9.79 1.40 -7.57
C GLN A 86 10.42 0.01 -7.50
N GLY A 87 10.28 -0.71 -6.39
CA GLY A 87 10.85 -2.04 -6.20
C GLY A 87 12.32 -2.04 -5.77
N ARG A 88 12.83 -0.90 -5.27
CA ARG A 88 14.24 -0.66 -4.95
C ARG A 88 14.51 -0.61 -3.44
N ALA A 89 13.67 -1.26 -2.63
CA ALA A 89 13.79 -1.29 -1.19
C ALA A 89 13.68 -2.73 -0.69
N SER A 90 14.78 -3.47 -0.79
CA SER A 90 14.82 -4.86 -0.38
C SER A 90 14.91 -5.00 1.15
N ARG A 91 14.77 -6.22 1.68
CA ARG A 91 14.94 -6.48 3.12
C ARG A 91 16.38 -6.29 3.58
N GLU A 92 17.36 -6.45 2.69
CA GLU A 92 18.77 -6.22 3.00
C GLU A 92 19.02 -4.74 3.29
N GLU A 93 18.43 -3.84 2.49
CA GLU A 93 18.63 -2.39 2.65
C GLU A 93 17.70 -1.79 3.72
N TYR A 94 16.42 -2.20 3.74
CA TYR A 94 15.38 -1.55 4.56
C TYR A 94 14.99 -2.40 5.77
N GLY A 95 15.60 -3.56 5.97
CA GLY A 95 15.26 -4.49 7.05
C GLY A 95 13.81 -4.94 6.96
N LYS A 96 13.12 -4.95 8.11
CA LYS A 96 11.68 -5.24 8.19
C LYS A 96 10.77 -4.23 7.46
N TYR A 97 11.34 -3.12 6.98
CA TYR A 97 10.63 -2.10 6.21
C TYR A 97 10.78 -2.27 4.69
N GLY A 98 11.56 -3.25 4.24
CA GLY A 98 11.66 -3.58 2.82
C GLY A 98 10.49 -4.39 2.29
N LEU A 99 10.50 -4.64 0.98
CA LEU A 99 9.58 -5.54 0.30
C LEU A 99 9.86 -6.99 0.69
N GLY A 100 8.80 -7.78 0.88
CA GLY A 100 8.92 -9.21 1.06
C GLY A 100 9.25 -9.96 -0.23
N ASP A 101 9.30 -11.27 -0.12
CA ASP A 101 9.74 -12.20 -1.17
C ASP A 101 8.68 -13.27 -1.52
N GLN A 102 7.47 -13.12 -1.00
CA GLN A 102 6.36 -14.06 -1.22
C GLN A 102 5.62 -13.77 -2.52
N ARG A 103 5.61 -12.50 -2.96
CA ARG A 103 5.04 -12.00 -4.21
C ARG A 103 5.84 -10.78 -4.67
N SER A 104 5.85 -10.51 -5.97
CA SER A 104 6.49 -9.36 -6.59
C SER A 104 5.62 -8.11 -6.57
N LEU A 105 6.25 -6.96 -6.81
CA LEU A 105 5.56 -5.69 -6.95
C LEU A 105 4.84 -5.58 -8.32
N GLU A 106 5.37 -6.24 -9.36
CA GLU A 106 4.68 -6.42 -10.64
C GLU A 106 3.33 -7.13 -10.47
N GLU A 107 3.29 -8.20 -9.68
CA GLU A 107 2.06 -8.92 -9.37
C GLU A 107 1.07 -8.04 -8.61
N TYR A 108 1.55 -7.24 -7.64
CA TYR A 108 0.69 -6.26 -6.95
C TYR A 108 0.07 -5.27 -7.93
N VAL A 109 0.88 -4.66 -8.80
CA VAL A 109 0.42 -3.63 -9.74
C VAL A 109 -0.59 -4.20 -10.72
N ALA A 110 -0.37 -5.42 -11.23
CA ALA A 110 -1.31 -6.09 -12.11
C ALA A 110 -2.62 -6.48 -11.38
N TRP A 111 -2.52 -7.03 -10.17
CA TRP A 111 -3.66 -7.46 -9.36
C TRP A 111 -4.52 -6.28 -8.90
N ALA A 112 -3.89 -5.24 -8.34
CA ALA A 112 -4.56 -4.04 -7.84
C ALA A 112 -4.88 -3.04 -8.95
N LYS A 113 -4.46 -3.30 -10.20
CA LYS A 113 -4.54 -2.37 -11.35
C LYS A 113 -4.21 -0.93 -10.93
N THR A 114 -3.11 -0.74 -10.22
CA THR A 114 -2.76 0.56 -9.60
C THR A 114 -1.47 1.09 -10.18
N ASP A 115 -1.49 2.31 -10.71
CA ASP A 115 -0.28 3.01 -11.14
C ASP A 115 0.44 3.61 -9.93
N LEU A 116 1.57 3.02 -9.54
CA LEU A 116 2.41 3.55 -8.44
C LEU A 116 3.40 4.63 -8.91
N GLY A 117 3.21 5.17 -10.13
CA GLY A 117 4.04 6.20 -10.75
C GLY A 117 5.34 5.66 -11.37
N GLY A 118 6.05 6.51 -12.13
CA GLY A 118 7.29 6.11 -12.78
C GLY A 118 7.07 5.03 -13.84
N ARG A 119 7.59 3.81 -13.63
CA ARG A 119 7.55 2.73 -14.65
C ARG A 119 6.21 2.01 -14.76
N TRP A 120 5.30 2.20 -13.81
CA TRP A 120 4.13 1.33 -13.64
C TRP A 120 3.01 1.56 -14.65
N ARG A 121 2.75 2.81 -15.05
CA ARG A 121 1.87 3.12 -16.17
C ARG A 121 2.20 2.31 -17.44
N LYS A 122 3.45 2.38 -17.88
CA LYS A 122 3.93 1.63 -19.05
C LYS A 122 3.86 0.11 -18.85
N PHE A 123 4.05 -0.37 -17.61
CA PHE A 123 3.88 -1.79 -17.30
C PHE A 123 2.44 -2.24 -17.47
N LEU A 124 1.48 -1.46 -16.97
CA LEU A 124 0.04 -1.74 -17.11
C LEU A 124 -0.40 -1.72 -18.58
N GLU A 125 0.03 -0.70 -19.34
CA GLU A 125 -0.22 -0.59 -20.79
C GLU A 125 0.28 -1.82 -21.55
N ARG A 126 1.53 -2.26 -21.29
CA ARG A 126 2.08 -3.48 -21.92
C ARG A 126 1.34 -4.75 -21.54
N LYS A 127 0.66 -4.78 -20.39
CA LYS A 127 -0.18 -5.90 -19.95
C LYS A 127 -1.62 -5.80 -20.45
N GLY A 128 -1.97 -4.74 -21.19
CA GLY A 128 -3.35 -4.49 -21.60
C GLY A 128 -4.28 -4.21 -20.42
N LEU A 129 -3.74 -3.69 -19.30
CA LEU A 129 -4.49 -3.39 -18.09
C LEU A 129 -4.70 -1.87 -17.95
N THR A 130 -5.94 -1.47 -17.68
CA THR A 130 -6.27 -0.08 -17.33
C THR A 130 -6.14 0.11 -15.83
N ALA A 131 -5.41 1.15 -15.41
CA ALA A 131 -5.31 1.51 -14.01
C ALA A 131 -6.67 1.95 -13.47
N HIS A 132 -7.01 1.57 -12.24
CA HIS A 132 -8.12 2.19 -11.53
C HIS A 132 -7.86 3.69 -11.39
N TYR A 133 -8.93 4.46 -11.53
CA TYR A 133 -8.89 5.92 -11.44
C TYR A 133 -8.02 6.59 -12.51
N SER A 134 -7.77 5.93 -13.66
CA SER A 134 -7.11 6.55 -14.82
C SER A 134 -7.79 7.85 -15.27
N ASP A 135 -9.11 7.91 -15.07
CA ASP A 135 -9.98 9.02 -15.50
C ASP A 135 -10.32 9.95 -14.32
N TYR A 136 -9.71 9.75 -13.15
CA TYR A 136 -9.95 10.60 -12.00
C TYR A 136 -9.39 12.00 -12.24
N VAL A 137 -10.29 12.98 -12.17
CA VAL A 137 -9.96 14.41 -12.26
C VAL A 137 -10.10 15.01 -10.86
N PRO A 138 -9.01 15.57 -10.28
CA PRO A 138 -9.09 16.28 -9.00
C PRO A 138 -10.15 17.39 -9.06
N GLY A 139 -11.10 17.38 -8.11
CA GLY A 139 -12.20 18.36 -8.05
C GLY A 139 -13.41 18.05 -8.96
N GLY A 140 -13.40 16.93 -9.68
CA GLY A 140 -14.58 16.45 -10.41
C GLY A 140 -15.71 15.99 -9.46
N LEU A 141 -16.96 16.25 -9.85
CA LEU A 141 -18.15 15.79 -9.11
C LEU A 141 -18.35 14.27 -9.16
N THR A 142 -17.69 13.60 -10.10
CA THR A 142 -17.60 12.14 -10.16
C THR A 142 -16.57 11.67 -9.15
N GLN A 143 -17.01 11.55 -7.88
CA GLN A 143 -16.38 10.59 -6.97
C GLN A 143 -16.33 9.26 -7.72
N PRO A 144 -15.20 8.53 -7.69
CA PRO A 144 -15.23 7.17 -8.18
C PRO A 144 -16.33 6.42 -7.43
N MET A 145 -17.44 6.17 -8.12
CA MET A 145 -18.49 5.30 -7.64
C MET A 145 -17.81 4.01 -7.19
N SER A 146 -18.21 3.44 -6.06
CA SER A 146 -17.67 2.15 -5.63
C SER A 146 -17.82 1.17 -6.79
N VAL A 147 -16.71 0.81 -7.44
CA VAL A 147 -16.72 -0.14 -8.54
C VAL A 147 -16.85 -1.52 -7.90
N THR A 148 -18.04 -1.85 -7.41
CA THR A 148 -18.29 -3.04 -6.60
C THR A 148 -18.00 -4.33 -7.36
N GLY A 149 -18.07 -4.29 -8.70
CA GLY A 149 -17.76 -5.42 -9.57
C GLY A 149 -16.28 -5.76 -9.69
N PHE A 150 -15.36 -4.88 -9.28
CA PHE A 150 -13.93 -5.22 -9.28
C PHE A 150 -13.64 -6.44 -8.41
N CYS A 151 -14.27 -6.50 -7.23
CA CYS A 151 -14.08 -7.59 -6.28
C CYS A 151 -14.61 -8.94 -6.81
N ASP A 152 -15.54 -8.93 -7.77
CA ASP A 152 -16.18 -10.16 -8.28
C ASP A 152 -15.24 -11.00 -9.16
N HIS A 153 -14.16 -10.39 -9.64
CA HIS A 153 -13.16 -11.04 -10.48
C HIS A 153 -11.79 -11.12 -9.80
N LEU A 154 -11.68 -10.69 -8.53
CA LEU A 154 -10.44 -10.77 -7.79
C LEU A 154 -10.11 -12.23 -7.46
N GLN A 155 -8.98 -12.69 -7.99
CA GLN A 155 -8.41 -13.99 -7.64
C GLN A 155 -7.33 -13.81 -6.59
N ARG A 156 -7.25 -14.80 -5.68
CA ARG A 156 -6.16 -14.87 -4.71
C ARG A 156 -4.86 -15.17 -5.44
N ALA A 157 -3.85 -14.34 -5.25
CA ALA A 157 -2.52 -14.62 -5.78
C ALA A 157 -1.80 -15.64 -4.88
N PRO A 158 -1.22 -16.71 -5.43
CA PRO A 158 -0.43 -17.66 -4.66
C PRO A 158 0.76 -16.96 -4.00
N VAL A 159 1.30 -17.57 -2.94
CA VAL A 159 2.55 -17.15 -2.31
C VAL A 159 3.66 -18.12 -2.68
N ARG A 160 4.91 -17.64 -2.70
CA ARG A 160 6.08 -18.47 -2.98
C ARG A 160 6.29 -19.59 -1.96
N ASP A 161 6.12 -19.31 -0.66
CA ASP A 161 6.27 -20.29 0.42
C ASP A 161 5.18 -20.11 1.49
N ALA A 162 4.11 -20.91 1.34
CA ALA A 162 2.99 -20.90 2.29
C ALA A 162 3.40 -21.34 3.70
N GLN A 163 4.41 -22.22 3.83
CA GLN A 163 4.87 -22.70 5.13
C GLN A 163 5.66 -21.63 5.88
N ALA A 164 6.46 -20.82 5.18
CA ALA A 164 7.11 -19.65 5.77
C ALA A 164 6.09 -18.67 6.35
N LEU A 165 4.97 -18.45 5.64
CA LEU A 165 3.91 -17.57 6.12
C LEU A 165 3.25 -18.12 7.39
N LEU A 166 2.94 -19.42 7.44
CA LEU A 166 2.38 -20.07 8.63
C LEU A 166 3.33 -19.97 9.83
N ARG A 167 4.63 -20.25 9.63
CA ARG A 167 5.66 -20.08 10.67
C ARG A 167 5.71 -18.63 11.17
N SER A 168 5.63 -17.65 10.27
CA SER A 168 5.64 -16.22 10.61
C SER A 168 4.43 -15.79 11.45
N ALA A 169 3.33 -16.56 11.40
CA ALA A 169 2.13 -16.33 12.18
C ALA A 169 2.20 -16.96 13.59
N GLY A 170 3.29 -17.68 13.91
CA GLY A 170 3.40 -18.46 15.14
C GLY A 170 2.48 -19.68 15.16
N VAL A 171 1.96 -20.09 13.98
CA VAL A 171 1.21 -21.33 13.83
C VAL A 171 2.24 -22.43 13.68
N SER A 172 2.69 -22.99 14.81
CA SER A 172 3.43 -24.26 14.81
C SER A 172 2.50 -25.34 14.25
N GLN A 173 3.03 -26.20 13.35
CA GLN A 173 2.38 -27.48 13.04
C GLN A 173 2.51 -28.41 14.25
#